data_AF-F2IAH3-F1
#
_entry.id   AF-F2IAH3-F1
#
_cell.length_a   1.000
_cell.length_b   1.000
_cell.length_c   1.000
_cell.angle_alpha   90.00
_cell.angle_beta   90.00
_cell.angle_gamma   90.00
#
_symmetry.space_group_name_H-M   'P 1'
#
loop_
_entity.id
_entity.type
_entity.pdbx_description
1 polymer ?
#
loop_
_entity_poly.entity_id
_entity_poly.type
_entity_poly.pdbx_seq_one_letter_code
_entity_poly.pdbx_strand_id
1 'polypeptide(L)'
;MRLLLLAGFLGIIAFSGRIFGQYDKVYYIDTMFETDNYKVEIDNIVAVAKELKFRMNITNKTNDWILYIPEQGKFEVDGKQLNFKEETFLIAPYDSKKRILKSLGDGLNAARSFSFICDGFYKVQLKDPLKAPEFKLPASLNEFTVGDFKLTLINSSKTSAKTEVKYSVVYNGDGLGFISPAKISTRMPDGNVYITAKSKADPFAVKKGETETFTASWNKMEGGSKNDMQMVEMWVLFVGVFQESTQTKLNKTIVPLRWNEALTLGKK
;
A
#
# COMPACT_ATOMS: atom_id res chain seq x y z
N MET A 1 -12.83 -32.45 6.74
CA MET A 1 -14.10 -32.41 7.49
C MET A 1 -13.80 -31.86 8.89
N ARG A 2 -13.98 -30.55 9.11
CA ARG A 2 -13.74 -29.90 10.41
C ARG A 2 -15.06 -29.36 10.93
N LEU A 3 -15.45 -29.85 12.09
CA LEU A 3 -16.66 -29.52 12.84
C LEU A 3 -16.49 -28.13 13.45
N LEU A 4 -17.32 -27.16 13.06
CA LEU A 4 -17.39 -25.83 13.68
C LEU A 4 -18.56 -25.84 14.66
N LEU A 5 -18.25 -25.83 15.96
CA LEU A 5 -19.19 -25.70 17.06
C LEU A 5 -19.65 -24.24 17.15
N LEU A 6 -20.89 -23.97 16.71
CA LEU A 6 -21.57 -22.70 16.93
C LEU A 6 -22.26 -22.76 18.30
N ALA A 7 -21.68 -22.13 19.32
CA ALA A 7 -22.34 -21.96 20.61
C ALA A 7 -23.33 -20.80 20.52
N GLY A 8 -24.63 -21.12 20.51
CA GLY A 8 -25.72 -20.14 20.60
C GLY A 8 -25.90 -19.68 22.05
N PHE A 9 -25.70 -18.39 22.29
CA PHE A 9 -26.19 -17.71 23.50
C PHE A 9 -27.49 -16.98 23.16
N LEU A 10 -28.61 -17.54 23.58
CA LEU A 10 -29.94 -16.91 23.54
C LEU A 10 -30.14 -16.15 24.86
N GLY A 11 -29.62 -14.92 24.93
CA GLY A 11 -29.95 -13.96 25.98
C GLY A 11 -31.13 -13.10 25.52
N ILE A 12 -32.30 -13.29 26.12
CA ILE A 12 -33.45 -12.39 25.94
C ILE A 12 -33.17 -11.14 26.77
N ILE A 13 -32.73 -10.06 26.12
CA ILE A 13 -32.62 -8.73 26.73
C ILE A 13 -33.94 -8.01 26.49
N ALA A 14 -34.66 -7.70 27.57
CA ALA A 14 -35.81 -6.81 27.54
C ALA A 14 -35.35 -5.41 27.13
N PHE A 15 -35.77 -4.96 25.94
CA PHE A 15 -35.53 -3.59 25.49
C PHE A 15 -36.52 -2.64 26.14
N SER A 16 -36.03 -1.78 27.04
CA SER A 16 -36.72 -0.54 27.39
C SER A 16 -36.88 0.33 26.13
N GLY A 17 -38.08 0.87 25.90
CA GLY A 17 -38.48 1.56 24.67
C GLY A 17 -37.78 2.90 24.39
N ARG A 18 -36.49 2.88 24.05
CA ARG A 18 -35.78 4.05 23.51
C ARG A 18 -35.84 4.02 21.98
N ILE A 19 -36.31 5.12 21.37
CA ILE A 19 -36.48 5.23 19.92
C ILE A 19 -35.09 5.46 19.29
N PHE A 20 -34.64 4.49 18.52
CA PHE A 20 -33.46 4.60 17.65
C PHE A 20 -33.74 5.61 16.52
N GLY A 21 -32.70 6.32 16.04
CA GLY A 21 -32.83 7.32 14.96
C GLY A 21 -33.00 8.78 15.40
N GLN A 22 -32.91 9.07 16.70
CA GLN A 22 -32.95 10.44 17.24
C GLN A 22 -31.55 11.05 17.48
N TYR A 23 -30.49 10.37 17.09
CA TYR A 23 -29.11 10.75 17.44
C TYR A 23 -28.40 11.34 16.23
N ASP A 24 -27.85 12.55 16.35
CA ASP A 24 -27.04 13.17 15.29
C ASP A 24 -25.80 12.35 14.94
N LYS A 25 -25.31 11.57 15.91
CA LYS A 25 -24.14 10.69 15.79
C LYS A 25 -24.41 9.36 16.45
N VAL A 26 -24.15 8.28 15.72
CA VAL A 26 -24.35 6.89 16.15
C VAL A 26 -23.04 6.12 16.03
N TYR A 27 -22.71 5.33 17.05
CA TYR A 27 -21.52 4.46 17.03
C TYR A 27 -21.92 3.00 16.88
N TYR A 28 -21.05 2.21 16.27
CA TYR A 28 -21.24 0.76 16.09
C TYR A 28 -20.15 -0.01 16.83
N ILE A 29 -20.40 -1.30 17.07
CA ILE A 29 -19.50 -2.17 17.80
C ILE A 29 -18.25 -2.41 16.94
N ASP A 30 -17.08 -2.07 17.49
CA ASP A 30 -15.79 -2.40 16.90
C ASP A 30 -15.67 -3.91 16.68
N THR A 31 -15.00 -4.31 15.61
CA THR A 31 -14.94 -5.72 15.22
C THR A 31 -13.61 -6.05 14.57
N MET A 32 -13.31 -7.34 14.46
CA MET A 32 -12.15 -7.82 13.74
C MET A 32 -12.45 -9.16 13.09
N PHE A 33 -11.68 -9.47 12.05
CA PHE A 33 -11.64 -10.79 11.46
C PHE A 33 -10.24 -11.11 10.96
N GLU A 34 -9.98 -12.39 10.75
CA GLU A 34 -8.67 -12.87 10.38
C GLU A 34 -8.78 -13.98 9.34
N THR A 35 -7.83 -14.00 8.43
CA THR A 35 -7.64 -15.03 7.41
C THR A 35 -6.22 -15.58 7.52
N ASP A 36 -5.88 -16.55 6.67
CA ASP A 36 -4.50 -17.04 6.58
C ASP A 36 -3.54 -15.95 6.07
N ASN A 37 -4.01 -15.00 5.26
CA ASN A 37 -3.17 -13.99 4.62
C ASN A 37 -3.06 -12.68 5.43
N TYR A 38 -4.13 -12.29 6.12
CA TYR A 38 -4.20 -11.00 6.80
C TYR A 38 -5.20 -10.98 7.95
N LYS A 39 -5.01 -10.01 8.85
CA LYS A 39 -5.95 -9.62 9.90
C LYS A 39 -6.49 -8.23 9.60
N VAL A 40 -7.79 -8.03 9.82
CA VAL A 40 -8.46 -6.73 9.71
C VAL A 40 -9.10 -6.38 11.04
N GLU A 41 -8.76 -5.20 11.55
CA GLU A 41 -9.39 -4.59 12.72
C GLU A 41 -10.16 -3.35 12.27
N ILE A 42 -11.42 -3.24 12.71
CA ILE A 42 -12.34 -2.16 12.37
C ILE A 42 -12.75 -1.49 13.67
N ASP A 43 -12.30 -0.25 13.86
CA ASP A 43 -12.58 0.54 15.06
C ASP A 43 -13.19 1.90 14.74
N ASN A 44 -13.82 2.48 15.76
CA ASN A 44 -14.40 3.83 15.69
C ASN A 44 -15.39 3.98 14.53
N ILE A 45 -16.26 2.98 14.39
CA ILE A 45 -17.32 2.99 13.39
C ILE A 45 -18.38 4.00 13.82
N VAL A 46 -18.60 5.01 12.99
CA VAL A 46 -19.48 6.13 13.31
C VAL A 46 -20.30 6.55 12.09
N ALA A 47 -21.60 6.76 12.32
CA ALA A 47 -22.51 7.35 11.35
C ALA A 47 -23.02 8.70 11.86
N VAL A 48 -23.08 9.66 10.96
CA VAL A 48 -23.86 10.91 11.07
C VAL A 48 -24.83 10.96 9.89
N ALA A 49 -25.74 11.93 9.85
CA ALA A 49 -26.78 12.00 8.82
C ALA A 49 -26.27 11.84 7.37
N LYS A 50 -25.07 12.37 7.07
CA LYS A 50 -24.51 12.43 5.71
C LYS A 50 -23.29 11.51 5.46
N GLU A 51 -22.75 10.89 6.49
CA GLU A 51 -21.46 10.17 6.42
C GLU A 51 -21.47 8.94 7.33
N LEU A 52 -20.93 7.84 6.81
CA LEU A 52 -20.60 6.64 7.57
C LEU A 52 -19.11 6.36 7.37
N LYS A 53 -18.36 6.20 8.47
CA LYS A 53 -16.92 5.93 8.41
C LYS A 53 -16.46 5.01 9.52
N PHE A 54 -15.31 4.37 9.28
CA PHE A 54 -14.57 3.63 10.30
C PHE A 54 -13.08 3.72 10.03
N ARG A 55 -12.29 3.41 11.04
CA ARG A 55 -10.86 3.16 10.89
C ARG A 55 -10.65 1.67 10.67
N MET A 56 -9.87 1.33 9.64
CA MET A 56 -9.43 -0.01 9.34
C MET A 56 -7.92 -0.12 9.56
N ASN A 57 -7.49 -1.15 10.29
CA ASN A 57 -6.10 -1.57 10.36
C ASN A 57 -5.98 -2.93 9.69
N ILE A 58 -5.15 -3.03 8.65
CA ILE A 58 -4.86 -4.30 7.97
C ILE A 58 -3.44 -4.71 8.35
N THR A 59 -3.29 -5.91 8.90
CA THR A 59 -2.00 -6.54 9.17
C THR A 59 -1.77 -7.67 8.17
N ASN A 60 -0.69 -7.59 7.41
CA ASN A 60 -0.24 -8.67 6.53
C ASN A 60 0.45 -9.76 7.35
N LYS A 61 0.06 -11.02 7.14
CA LYS A 61 0.61 -12.19 7.85
C LYS A 61 1.60 -13.01 7.01
N THR A 62 1.87 -12.56 5.78
CA THR A 62 2.62 -13.33 4.79
C THR A 62 3.92 -12.63 4.40
N ASN A 63 4.77 -13.38 3.72
CA ASN A 63 6.00 -12.90 3.07
C ASN A 63 5.72 -12.19 1.72
N ASP A 64 4.48 -12.24 1.25
CA ASP A 64 4.04 -11.59 0.01
C ASP A 64 3.42 -10.23 0.34
N TRP A 65 3.32 -9.34 -0.64
CA TRP A 65 2.66 -8.05 -0.47
C TRP A 65 1.14 -8.21 -0.50
N ILE A 66 0.42 -7.30 0.16
CA ILE A 66 -1.04 -7.21 0.05
C ILE A 66 -1.43 -5.88 -0.57
N LEU A 67 -2.22 -5.94 -1.64
CA LEU A 67 -2.87 -4.79 -2.24
C LEU A 67 -4.31 -4.73 -1.74
N TYR A 68 -4.75 -3.57 -1.27
CA TYR A 68 -6.14 -3.31 -0.95
C TYR A 68 -6.68 -2.19 -1.83
N ILE A 69 -7.77 -2.49 -2.55
CA ILE A 69 -8.51 -1.56 -3.42
C ILE A 69 -9.86 -1.23 -2.73
N PRO A 70 -9.95 -0.12 -1.98
CA PRO A 70 -11.14 0.20 -1.20
C PRO A 70 -12.43 0.26 -2.02
N GLU A 71 -12.35 0.75 -3.26
CA GLU A 71 -13.51 0.92 -4.16
C GLU A 71 -14.24 -0.39 -4.52
N GLN A 72 -13.61 -1.56 -4.32
CA GLN A 72 -14.27 -2.85 -4.50
C GLN A 72 -15.10 -3.26 -3.28
N GLY A 73 -14.82 -2.66 -2.12
CA GLY A 73 -15.64 -2.79 -0.92
C GLY A 73 -16.80 -1.80 -0.92
N LYS A 74 -17.77 -2.04 -0.02
CA LYS A 74 -18.92 -1.14 0.15
C LYS A 74 -19.63 -1.37 1.48
N PHE A 75 -20.43 -0.41 1.91
CA PHE A 75 -21.49 -0.67 2.87
C PHE A 75 -22.79 -1.06 2.17
N GLU A 76 -23.53 -1.97 2.80
CA GLU A 76 -24.91 -2.26 2.48
C GLU A 76 -25.80 -1.85 3.65
N VAL A 77 -26.47 -0.70 3.49
CA VAL A 77 -27.30 -0.06 4.51
C VAL A 77 -28.73 0.02 3.97
N ASP A 78 -29.68 -0.65 4.63
CA ASP A 78 -31.10 -0.67 4.22
C ASP A 78 -31.31 -0.97 2.73
N GLY A 79 -30.53 -1.91 2.18
CA GLY A 79 -30.57 -2.30 0.77
C GLY A 79 -29.86 -1.35 -0.20
N LYS A 80 -29.34 -0.21 0.27
CA LYS A 80 -28.53 0.73 -0.52
C LYS A 80 -27.05 0.37 -0.42
N GLN A 81 -26.34 0.54 -1.53
CA GLN A 81 -24.89 0.35 -1.60
C GLN A 81 -24.18 1.70 -1.50
N LEU A 82 -23.24 1.82 -0.57
CA LEU A 82 -22.41 3.00 -0.39
C LEU A 82 -20.96 2.63 -0.65
N ASN A 83 -20.38 3.22 -1.70
CA ASN A 83 -19.03 2.89 -2.14
C ASN A 83 -17.98 3.77 -1.43
N PHE A 84 -16.75 3.27 -1.41
CA PHE A 84 -15.57 3.99 -0.96
C PHE A 84 -14.93 4.78 -2.11
N LYS A 85 -14.14 5.81 -1.78
CA LYS A 85 -13.39 6.64 -2.75
C LYS A 85 -11.92 6.79 -2.38
N GLU A 86 -11.48 6.03 -1.38
CA GLU A 86 -10.12 6.06 -0.88
C GLU A 86 -9.17 5.40 -1.86
N GLU A 87 -7.97 5.96 -1.95
CA GLU A 87 -6.92 5.45 -2.81
C GLU A 87 -6.52 4.02 -2.44
N THR A 88 -6.16 3.25 -3.47
CA THR A 88 -5.57 1.93 -3.34
C THR A 88 -4.24 2.01 -2.60
N PHE A 89 -3.94 1.03 -1.75
CA PHE A 89 -2.65 0.99 -1.05
C PHE A 89 -2.11 -0.43 -0.88
N LEU A 90 -0.78 -0.48 -0.83
CA LEU A 90 0.00 -1.68 -0.52
C LEU A 90 0.36 -1.76 0.97
N ILE A 91 0.41 -2.99 1.47
CA ILE A 91 0.95 -3.37 2.78
C ILE A 91 2.12 -4.33 2.54
N ALA A 92 3.28 -3.99 3.08
CA ALA A 92 4.49 -4.80 2.97
C ALA A 92 4.35 -6.13 3.71
N PRO A 93 5.19 -7.13 3.40
CA PRO A 93 5.28 -8.37 4.16
C PRO A 93 5.40 -8.13 5.66
N TYR A 94 4.56 -8.82 6.45
CA TYR A 94 4.52 -8.73 7.92
C TYR A 94 4.26 -7.32 8.50
N ASP A 95 3.86 -6.36 7.68
CA ASP A 95 3.60 -4.98 8.10
C ASP A 95 2.09 -4.72 8.32
N SER A 96 1.76 -3.58 8.92
CA SER A 96 0.39 -3.14 9.13
C SER A 96 0.15 -1.74 8.59
N LYS A 97 -1.03 -1.52 8.01
CA LYS A 97 -1.43 -0.22 7.49
C LYS A 97 -2.83 0.16 7.92
N LYS A 98 -2.93 1.40 8.39
CA LYS A 98 -4.15 2.02 8.91
C LYS A 98 -4.72 3.03 7.92
N ARG A 99 -6.02 2.96 7.67
CA ARG A 99 -6.78 3.89 6.83
C ARG A 99 -8.16 4.15 7.41
N ILE A 100 -8.71 5.32 7.13
CA ILE A 100 -10.11 5.63 7.42
C ILE A 100 -10.86 5.43 6.11
N LEU A 101 -11.89 4.59 6.13
CA LEU A 101 -12.80 4.43 5.01
C LEU A 101 -14.09 5.18 5.33
N LYS A 102 -14.59 5.97 4.38
CA LYS A 102 -15.84 6.70 4.51
C LYS A 102 -16.70 6.57 3.25
N SER A 103 -18.01 6.57 3.47
CA SER A 103 -19.00 6.72 2.41
C SER A 103 -19.99 7.83 2.76
N LEU A 104 -20.52 8.46 1.72
CA LEU A 104 -21.51 9.52 1.82
C LEU A 104 -22.88 8.99 1.42
N GLY A 105 -23.92 9.53 2.03
CA GLY A 105 -25.31 9.15 1.79
C GLY A 105 -26.26 10.02 2.59
N ASP A 106 -27.53 9.66 2.65
CA ASP A 106 -28.55 10.38 3.42
C ASP A 106 -29.17 9.48 4.49
N GLY A 107 -29.36 10.02 5.69
CA GLY A 107 -29.97 9.33 6.81
C GLY A 107 -29.13 8.17 7.36
N LEU A 108 -27.80 8.21 7.22
CA LEU A 108 -26.95 7.06 7.57
C LEU A 108 -26.91 6.75 9.07
N ASN A 109 -27.25 7.73 9.92
CA ASN A 109 -27.42 7.57 11.37
C ASN A 109 -28.77 6.94 11.77
N ALA A 110 -29.65 6.60 10.82
CA ALA A 110 -30.94 5.95 11.08
C ALA A 110 -30.90 4.42 10.96
N ALA A 111 -29.74 3.84 10.61
CA ALA A 111 -29.58 2.39 10.46
C ALA A 111 -29.06 1.72 11.75
N ARG A 112 -29.83 0.79 12.32
CA ARG A 112 -29.48 0.09 13.58
C ARG A 112 -28.43 -0.99 13.38
N SER A 113 -28.34 -1.51 12.17
CA SER A 113 -27.34 -2.47 11.73
C SER A 113 -27.18 -2.38 10.22
N PHE A 114 -26.00 -2.72 9.73
CA PHE A 114 -25.72 -2.80 8.30
C PHE A 114 -24.54 -3.75 8.07
N SER A 115 -24.20 -4.02 6.81
CA SER A 115 -23.06 -4.88 6.48
C SER A 115 -21.95 -4.07 5.83
N PHE A 116 -20.70 -4.38 6.18
CA PHE A 116 -19.54 -4.00 5.39
C PHE A 116 -19.12 -5.20 4.53
N ILE A 117 -19.18 -5.01 3.21
CA ILE A 117 -18.66 -5.97 2.24
C ILE A 117 -17.19 -5.64 2.04
N CYS A 118 -16.34 -6.41 2.72
CA CYS A 118 -14.90 -6.28 2.69
C CYS A 118 -14.34 -7.09 1.52
N ASP A 119 -14.28 -6.47 0.34
CA ASP A 119 -13.66 -7.01 -0.89
C ASP A 119 -12.47 -6.11 -1.30
N GLY A 120 -11.74 -6.49 -2.35
CA GLY A 120 -10.65 -5.70 -2.91
C GLY A 120 -9.26 -6.07 -2.42
N PHE A 121 -9.11 -7.21 -1.74
CA PHE A 121 -7.80 -7.73 -1.34
C PHE A 121 -7.19 -8.56 -2.46
N TYR A 122 -5.92 -8.29 -2.75
CA TYR A 122 -5.11 -9.08 -3.67
C TYR A 122 -3.79 -9.45 -3.00
N LYS A 123 -3.41 -10.72 -3.13
CA LYS A 123 -2.08 -11.19 -2.81
C LYS A 123 -1.15 -10.84 -3.95
N VAL A 124 -0.05 -10.16 -3.67
CA VAL A 124 0.91 -9.65 -4.66
C VAL A 124 2.24 -10.37 -4.47
N GLN A 125 2.58 -11.22 -5.43
CA GLN A 125 3.80 -12.01 -5.41
C GLN A 125 4.82 -11.41 -6.37
N LEU A 126 6.01 -11.13 -5.85
CA LEU A 126 7.11 -10.60 -6.67
C LEU A 126 7.72 -11.73 -7.51
N LYS A 127 7.94 -11.46 -8.80
CA LYS A 127 8.73 -12.31 -9.68
C LYS A 127 10.22 -12.10 -9.42
N ASP A 128 11.04 -12.92 -10.07
CA ASP A 128 12.49 -12.76 -10.06
C ASP A 128 12.92 -11.37 -10.54
N PRO A 129 13.97 -10.78 -9.96
CA PRO A 129 14.47 -9.49 -10.41
C PRO A 129 14.94 -9.52 -11.86
N LEU A 130 14.57 -8.47 -12.58
CA LEU A 130 14.96 -8.29 -13.98
C LEU A 130 16.44 -7.90 -14.06
N LYS A 131 17.11 -8.42 -15.08
CA LYS A 131 18.49 -8.03 -15.41
C LYS A 131 18.46 -6.71 -16.17
N ALA A 132 18.98 -5.67 -15.53
CA ALA A 132 19.12 -4.35 -16.12
C ALA A 132 20.52 -4.15 -16.71
N PRO A 133 20.66 -3.38 -17.79
CA PRO A 133 21.97 -2.98 -18.31
C PRO A 133 22.66 -2.05 -17.30
N GLU A 134 24.00 -2.05 -17.33
CA GLU A 134 24.77 -1.02 -16.63
C GLU A 134 24.57 0.33 -17.33
N PHE A 135 24.40 1.40 -16.55
CA PHE A 135 24.21 2.75 -17.08
C PHE A 135 25.45 3.61 -16.84
N LYS A 136 26.06 4.08 -17.92
CA LYS A 136 27.31 4.84 -17.87
C LYS A 136 27.05 6.32 -17.52
N LEU A 137 27.87 6.88 -16.64
CA LEU A 137 27.95 8.32 -16.36
C LEU A 137 29.35 8.85 -16.73
N PRO A 138 29.47 10.00 -17.40
CA PRO A 138 28.37 10.81 -17.95
C PRO A 138 27.54 10.05 -18.99
N ALA A 139 26.25 10.36 -19.08
CA ALA A 139 25.31 9.62 -19.90
C ALA A 139 25.58 9.85 -21.40
N SER A 140 25.72 8.77 -22.17
CA SER A 140 25.69 8.82 -23.64
C SER A 140 24.27 8.68 -24.21
N LEU A 141 23.40 8.01 -23.46
CA LEU A 141 21.96 7.89 -23.71
C LEU A 141 21.23 8.19 -22.42
N ASN A 142 20.12 8.91 -22.50
CA ASN A 142 19.34 9.27 -21.32
C ASN A 142 18.20 8.30 -21.04
N GLU A 143 17.97 7.28 -21.87
CA GLU A 143 16.89 6.31 -21.67
C GLU A 143 17.35 4.88 -21.92
N PHE A 144 16.73 3.95 -21.21
CA PHE A 144 16.88 2.52 -21.41
C PHE A 144 15.64 1.78 -20.88
N THR A 145 15.49 0.51 -21.27
CA THR A 145 14.35 -0.33 -20.89
C THR A 145 14.83 -1.58 -20.17
N VAL A 146 14.07 -2.01 -19.17
CA VAL A 146 14.29 -3.25 -18.41
C VAL A 146 12.96 -3.97 -18.29
N GLY A 147 12.74 -5.02 -19.08
CA GLY A 147 11.40 -5.62 -19.21
C GLY A 147 10.36 -4.56 -19.55
N ASP A 148 9.28 -4.49 -18.77
CA ASP A 148 8.22 -3.49 -18.97
C ASP A 148 8.49 -2.12 -18.34
N PHE A 149 9.68 -1.90 -17.75
CA PHE A 149 10.09 -0.62 -17.18
C PHE A 149 10.84 0.22 -18.22
N LYS A 150 10.32 1.38 -18.56
CA LYS A 150 11.04 2.41 -19.31
C LYS A 150 11.65 3.41 -18.34
N LEU A 151 12.97 3.58 -18.38
CA LEU A 151 13.70 4.53 -17.56
C LEU A 151 14.23 5.70 -18.37
N THR A 152 14.16 6.89 -17.79
CA THR A 152 14.72 8.12 -18.35
C THR A 152 15.50 8.87 -17.28
N LEU A 153 16.78 9.12 -17.51
CA LEU A 153 17.60 10.01 -16.69
C LEU A 153 17.08 11.44 -16.85
N ILE A 154 16.50 11.99 -15.78
CA ILE A 154 15.96 13.36 -15.76
C ILE A 154 17.06 14.35 -15.40
N ASN A 155 17.92 13.98 -14.45
CA ASN A 155 18.96 14.85 -13.94
C ASN A 155 20.17 14.03 -13.47
N SER A 156 21.35 14.57 -13.68
CA SER A 156 22.60 14.05 -13.14
C SER A 156 23.50 15.20 -12.70
N SER A 157 24.03 15.12 -11.49
CA SER A 157 25.05 16.04 -10.97
C SER A 157 26.25 15.24 -10.49
N LYS A 158 27.44 15.57 -10.98
CA LYS A 158 28.72 14.96 -10.57
C LYS A 158 29.64 16.06 -10.05
N THR A 159 30.01 15.94 -8.78
CA THR A 159 31.03 16.76 -8.12
C THR A 159 31.98 15.84 -7.37
N SER A 160 33.18 16.31 -7.01
CA SER A 160 34.12 15.51 -6.21
C SER A 160 33.54 15.08 -4.85
N ALA A 161 32.60 15.85 -4.29
CA ALA A 161 31.99 15.57 -2.98
C ALA A 161 30.77 14.66 -3.06
N LYS A 162 29.99 14.74 -4.14
CA LYS A 162 28.73 14.02 -4.30
C LYS A 162 28.38 13.82 -5.77
N THR A 163 27.91 12.62 -6.09
CA THR A 163 27.19 12.33 -7.34
C THR A 163 25.75 12.02 -7.03
N GLU A 164 24.82 12.57 -7.81
CA GLU A 164 23.39 12.33 -7.70
C GLU A 164 22.77 12.14 -9.09
N VAL A 165 21.94 11.13 -9.23
CA VAL A 165 21.18 10.85 -10.46
C VAL A 165 19.71 10.65 -10.11
N LYS A 166 18.84 11.25 -10.92
CA LYS A 166 17.39 11.12 -10.80
C LYS A 166 16.83 10.49 -12.07
N TYR A 167 16.10 9.40 -11.90
CA TYR A 167 15.43 8.69 -12.98
C TYR A 167 13.91 8.89 -12.88
N SER A 168 13.27 9.03 -14.04
CA SER A 168 11.86 8.76 -14.26
C SER A 168 11.71 7.29 -14.62
N VAL A 169 10.68 6.63 -14.12
CA VAL A 169 10.31 5.27 -14.51
C VAL A 169 8.84 5.20 -14.86
N VAL A 170 8.55 4.61 -16.02
CA VAL A 170 7.20 4.27 -16.47
C VAL A 170 7.09 2.76 -16.56
N TYR A 171 6.06 2.19 -15.95
CA TYR A 171 5.81 0.75 -16.03
C TYR A 171 4.69 0.45 -17.03
N ASN A 172 4.91 -0.48 -17.97
CA ASN A 172 3.98 -0.78 -19.06
C ASN A 172 3.36 -2.18 -18.99
N GLY A 173 3.72 -2.98 -17.98
CA GLY A 173 3.24 -4.35 -17.81
C GLY A 173 1.85 -4.41 -17.18
N ASP A 174 1.24 -5.60 -17.17
CA ASP A 174 -0.14 -5.79 -16.71
C ASP A 174 -0.28 -5.91 -15.18
N GLY A 175 0.84 -6.17 -14.47
CA GLY A 175 0.89 -6.29 -13.01
C GLY A 175 1.18 -4.98 -12.27
N LEU A 176 1.95 -5.07 -11.18
CA LEU A 176 2.63 -3.92 -10.57
C LEU A 176 4.12 -4.03 -10.85
N GLY A 177 4.74 -2.91 -11.16
CA GLY A 177 6.19 -2.79 -11.26
C GLY A 177 6.77 -2.30 -9.94
N PHE A 178 7.61 -3.10 -9.29
CA PHE A 178 8.32 -2.74 -8.06
C PHE A 178 9.73 -2.23 -8.35
N ILE A 179 10.08 -1.12 -7.70
CA ILE A 179 11.40 -0.50 -7.75
C ILE A 179 11.97 -0.48 -6.34
N SER A 180 13.21 -0.92 -6.18
CA SER A 180 13.96 -0.93 -4.92
C SER A 180 15.17 0.01 -4.99
N PRO A 181 15.01 1.33 -4.75
CA PRO A 181 16.09 2.30 -4.93
C PRO A 181 17.31 2.03 -4.05
N ALA A 182 17.11 1.46 -2.86
CA ALA A 182 18.17 1.08 -1.94
C ALA A 182 19.19 0.08 -2.51
N LYS A 183 18.82 -0.69 -3.55
CA LYS A 183 19.70 -1.69 -4.19
C LYS A 183 20.56 -1.10 -5.32
N ILE A 184 20.36 0.17 -5.66
CA ILE A 184 21.16 0.82 -6.69
C ILE A 184 22.59 0.99 -6.18
N SER A 185 23.57 0.67 -7.01
CA SER A 185 24.99 0.83 -6.72
C SER A 185 25.72 1.43 -7.91
N THR A 186 26.98 1.81 -7.72
CA THR A 186 27.85 2.27 -8.79
C THR A 186 29.16 1.53 -8.74
N ARG A 187 29.66 1.10 -9.90
CA ARG A 187 31.02 0.60 -10.08
C ARG A 187 31.92 1.73 -10.55
N MET A 188 33.07 1.87 -9.91
CA MET A 188 34.09 2.88 -10.22
C MET A 188 35.18 2.27 -11.13
N PRO A 189 36.10 3.08 -11.72
CA PRO A 189 37.17 2.56 -12.58
C PRO A 189 38.16 1.63 -11.87
N ASP A 190 38.27 1.73 -10.55
CA ASP A 190 39.06 0.82 -9.71
C ASP A 190 38.42 -0.58 -9.57
N GLY A 191 37.22 -0.78 -10.11
CA GLY A 191 36.46 -2.03 -10.05
C GLY A 191 35.61 -2.19 -8.79
N ASN A 192 35.73 -1.29 -7.80
CA ASN A 192 34.96 -1.34 -6.57
C ASN A 192 33.50 -0.93 -6.81
N VAL A 193 32.60 -1.55 -6.05
CA VAL A 193 31.16 -1.28 -6.09
C VAL A 193 30.73 -0.57 -4.82
N TYR A 194 30.03 0.55 -4.98
CA TYR A 194 29.56 1.40 -3.89
C TYR A 194 28.04 1.48 -3.91
N ILE A 195 27.41 1.14 -2.79
CA ILE A 195 25.96 1.23 -2.61
C ILE A 195 25.55 2.71 -2.53
N THR A 196 24.35 3.03 -3.00
CA THR A 196 23.82 4.39 -2.85
C THR A 196 23.71 4.83 -1.38
N ALA A 197 23.95 6.12 -1.12
CA ALA A 197 23.63 6.77 0.15
C ALA A 197 22.12 6.76 0.48
N LYS A 198 21.26 6.38 -0.48
CA LYS A 198 19.82 6.12 -0.29
C LYS A 198 19.54 4.64 0.08
N SER A 199 20.46 3.98 0.76
CA SER A 199 20.38 2.54 1.13
C SER A 199 19.22 2.16 2.06
N LYS A 200 18.50 3.14 2.60
CA LYS A 200 17.29 2.95 3.42
C LYS A 200 15.99 3.35 2.71
N ALA A 201 16.05 3.62 1.41
CA ALA A 201 14.85 3.98 0.64
C ALA A 201 13.93 2.76 0.53
N ASP A 202 12.66 2.95 0.91
CA ASP A 202 11.64 1.91 0.80
C ASP A 202 11.37 1.55 -0.67
N PRO A 203 11.08 0.28 -0.97
CA PRO A 203 10.58 -0.09 -2.27
C PRO A 203 9.19 0.51 -2.49
N PHE A 204 8.89 0.88 -3.73
CA PHE A 204 7.57 1.36 -4.13
C PHE A 204 7.12 0.64 -5.39
N ALA A 205 5.80 0.66 -5.62
CA ALA A 205 5.18 0.04 -6.78
C ALA A 205 4.60 1.10 -7.71
N VAL A 206 4.60 0.80 -9.01
CA VAL A 206 4.09 1.64 -10.09
C VAL A 206 3.09 0.82 -10.88
N LYS A 207 1.90 1.37 -11.14
CA LYS A 207 0.90 0.70 -11.99
C LYS A 207 1.20 0.93 -13.47
N LYS A 208 0.52 0.17 -14.33
CA LYS A 208 0.58 0.34 -15.78
C LYS A 208 0.29 1.80 -16.18
N GLY A 209 1.20 2.40 -16.92
CA GLY A 209 1.13 3.78 -17.41
C GLY A 209 1.42 4.86 -16.37
N GLU A 210 1.59 4.50 -15.08
CA GLU A 210 2.01 5.46 -14.07
C GLU A 210 3.50 5.80 -14.24
N THR A 211 3.83 7.04 -13.89
CA THR A 211 5.20 7.56 -13.92
C THR A 211 5.61 7.96 -12.52
N GLU A 212 6.74 7.44 -12.07
CA GLU A 212 7.32 7.78 -10.78
C GLU A 212 8.78 8.18 -10.92
N THR A 213 9.34 8.84 -9.89
CA THR A 213 10.76 9.21 -9.90
C THR A 213 11.49 8.67 -8.69
N PHE A 214 12.75 8.28 -8.88
CA PHE A 214 13.63 7.88 -7.80
C PHE A 214 15.04 8.44 -8.01
N THR A 215 15.77 8.56 -6.90
CA THR A 215 17.12 9.14 -6.88
C THR A 215 18.11 8.14 -6.31
N ALA A 216 19.27 8.03 -6.93
CA ALA A 216 20.45 7.43 -6.35
C ALA A 216 21.53 8.50 -6.15
N SER A 217 22.23 8.44 -5.03
CA SER A 217 23.34 9.34 -4.74
C SER A 217 24.51 8.60 -4.11
N TRP A 218 25.72 9.10 -4.31
CA TRP A 218 26.95 8.60 -3.69
C TRP A 218 27.75 9.77 -3.15
N ASN A 219 28.29 9.60 -1.94
CA ASN A 219 29.21 10.55 -1.33
C ASN A 219 30.62 10.37 -1.89
N LYS A 220 31.52 11.29 -1.55
CA LYS A 220 32.93 11.25 -1.92
C LYS A 220 33.52 9.85 -1.76
N MET A 221 34.11 9.34 -2.84
CA MET A 221 34.80 8.05 -2.86
C MET A 221 36.24 8.21 -2.36
N GLU A 222 36.75 7.17 -1.70
CA GLU A 222 38.18 7.07 -1.37
C GLU A 222 39.01 6.81 -2.63
N GLY A 223 40.28 7.23 -2.64
CA GLY A 223 41.19 7.02 -3.78
C GLY A 223 41.68 8.29 -4.51
N GLY A 224 41.37 9.47 -4.00
CA GLY A 224 41.90 10.74 -4.51
C GLY A 224 41.49 11.00 -5.96
N SER A 225 42.42 11.51 -6.78
CA SER A 225 42.15 11.86 -8.18
C SER A 225 41.71 10.69 -9.06
N LYS A 226 42.12 9.45 -8.72
CA LYS A 226 41.77 8.24 -9.49
C LYS A 226 40.29 7.85 -9.37
N ASN A 227 39.65 8.28 -8.29
CA ASN A 227 38.23 8.04 -8.01
C ASN A 227 37.45 9.35 -7.85
N ASP A 228 37.98 10.46 -8.37
CA ASP A 228 37.27 11.72 -8.36
C ASP A 228 36.03 11.61 -9.25
N MET A 229 34.87 11.51 -8.63
CA MET A 229 33.59 11.31 -9.30
C MET A 229 33.29 12.39 -10.34
N GLN A 230 33.85 13.59 -10.24
CA GLN A 230 33.66 14.61 -11.27
C GLN A 230 34.37 14.23 -12.58
N MET A 231 35.54 13.60 -12.48
CA MET A 231 36.47 13.39 -13.60
C MET A 231 36.39 11.99 -14.20
N VAL A 232 35.83 11.01 -13.49
CA VAL A 232 35.85 9.61 -13.92
C VAL A 232 34.53 9.10 -14.46
N GLU A 233 34.60 8.05 -15.27
CA GLU A 233 33.41 7.30 -15.69
C GLU A 233 32.89 6.43 -14.54
N MET A 234 31.57 6.36 -14.41
CA MET A 234 30.90 5.54 -13.39
C MET A 234 29.86 4.63 -14.07
N TRP A 235 29.70 3.40 -13.58
CA TRP A 235 28.68 2.47 -14.07
C TRP A 235 27.63 2.26 -12.99
N VAL A 236 26.46 2.86 -13.18
CA VAL A 236 25.31 2.64 -12.30
C VAL A 236 24.75 1.26 -12.56
N LEU A 237 24.64 0.47 -11.48
CA LEU A 237 24.19 -0.90 -11.48
C LEU A 237 22.80 -0.97 -10.85
N PHE A 238 21.89 -1.66 -11.53
CA PHE A 238 20.50 -1.85 -11.10
C PHE A 238 20.20 -3.30 -10.71
N VAL A 239 21.18 -3.99 -10.12
CA VAL A 239 21.06 -5.40 -9.73
C VAL A 239 19.97 -5.54 -8.66
N GLY A 240 18.93 -6.32 -8.98
CA GLY A 240 17.84 -6.57 -8.05
C GLY A 240 16.86 -5.41 -7.85
N VAL A 241 16.98 -4.33 -8.64
CA VAL A 241 16.20 -3.09 -8.45
C VAL A 241 14.78 -3.22 -9.00
N PHE A 242 14.60 -3.83 -10.16
CA PHE A 242 13.32 -3.93 -10.86
C PHE A 242 12.74 -5.33 -10.72
N GLN A 243 11.50 -5.41 -10.27
CA GLN A 243 10.74 -6.66 -10.13
C GLN A 243 9.31 -6.44 -10.61
N GLU A 244 8.78 -7.38 -11.38
CA GLU A 244 7.35 -7.40 -11.67
C GLU A 244 6.60 -8.20 -10.61
N SER A 245 5.28 -8.07 -10.58
CA SER A 245 4.44 -8.89 -9.71
C SER A 245 3.32 -9.59 -10.46
N THR A 246 2.84 -10.69 -9.87
CA THR A 246 1.52 -11.26 -10.17
C THR A 246 0.55 -10.89 -9.05
N GLN A 247 -0.75 -10.85 -9.37
CA GLN A 247 -1.79 -10.52 -8.41
C GLN A 247 -2.84 -11.64 -8.40
N THR A 248 -3.18 -12.12 -7.20
CA THR A 248 -4.25 -13.11 -7.00
C THR A 248 -5.31 -12.52 -6.10
N LYS A 249 -6.56 -12.43 -6.58
CA LYS A 249 -7.68 -11.90 -5.78
C LYS A 249 -7.97 -12.82 -4.59
N LEU A 250 -8.13 -12.25 -3.41
CA LEU A 250 -8.52 -12.95 -2.20
C LEU A 250 -10.04 -12.91 -2.00
N ASN A 251 -10.56 -13.86 -1.24
CA ASN A 251 -12.00 -13.96 -0.99
C ASN A 251 -12.51 -12.76 -0.19
N LYS A 252 -13.69 -12.26 -0.56
CA LYS A 252 -14.39 -11.22 0.19
C LYS A 252 -14.89 -11.75 1.53
N THR A 253 -15.00 -10.86 2.51
CA THR A 253 -15.61 -11.12 3.82
C THR A 253 -16.79 -10.18 4.04
N ILE A 254 -17.90 -10.70 4.54
CA ILE A 254 -19.06 -9.88 4.94
C ILE A 254 -19.01 -9.69 6.44
N VAL A 255 -18.94 -8.43 6.88
CA VAL A 255 -18.81 -8.06 8.28
C VAL A 255 -20.13 -7.41 8.74
N PRO A 256 -20.92 -8.08 9.60
CA PRO A 256 -22.13 -7.48 10.15
C PRO A 256 -21.78 -6.45 11.23
N LEU A 257 -22.27 -5.23 11.08
CA LEU A 257 -22.04 -4.11 12.00
C LEU A 257 -23.32 -3.77 12.73
N ARG A 258 -23.23 -3.65 14.06
CA ARG A 258 -24.37 -3.48 14.96
C ARG A 258 -24.19 -2.26 15.84
N TRP A 259 -25.29 -1.56 16.09
CA TRP A 259 -25.32 -0.37 16.93
C TRP A 259 -24.71 -0.63 18.31
N ASN A 260 -23.83 0.27 18.75
CA ASN A 260 -23.30 0.32 20.10
C ASN A 260 -24.08 1.36 20.90
N GLU A 261 -25.15 0.90 21.55
CA GLU A 261 -26.07 1.75 22.32
C GLU A 261 -25.34 2.47 23.47
N ALA A 262 -24.54 1.75 24.25
CA ALA A 262 -23.83 2.31 25.40
C ALA A 262 -22.89 3.46 24.98
N LEU A 263 -22.10 3.26 23.92
CA LEU A 263 -21.16 4.28 23.43
C LEU A 263 -21.88 5.48 22.83
N THR A 264 -22.99 5.24 22.13
CA THR A 264 -23.81 6.32 21.55
C THR A 264 -24.43 7.19 22.63
N LEU A 265 -24.94 6.59 23.71
CA LEU A 265 -25.51 7.32 24.83
C LEU A 265 -24.44 8.04 25.67
N GLY A 266 -23.28 7.42 25.87
CA GLY A 266 -22.19 7.99 26.68
C GLY A 266 -21.43 9.14 26.02
N LYS A 267 -21.56 9.31 24.70
CA LYS A 267 -20.95 10.41 23.92
C LYS A 267 -21.97 11.40 23.37
N LYS A 268 -23.18 11.36 23.92
CA LYS A 268 -24.25 12.29 23.58
C LYS A 268 -23.96 13.68 24.11
#